data_AF-A0A956TAY3-F1
#
_entry.id   AF-A0A956TAY3-F1
#
_cell.length_a   1.000
_cell.length_b   1.000
_cell.length_c   1.000
_cell.angle_alpha   90.00
_cell.angle_beta   90.00
_cell.angle_gamma   90.00
#
_symmetry.space_group_name_H-M   'P 1'
#
loop_
_entity.id
_entity.type
_entity.pdbx_description
1 polymer ?
#
loop_
_entity_poly.entity_id
_entity_poly.type
_entity_poly.pdbx_seq_one_letter_code
_entity_poly.pdbx_strand_id
1 'polypeptide(L)'
;MKISPSPVALPRRSAAPKAPTAAPVEPSPERVFSPSSKALGTVLAGFGALAGRLAVPTLATSFGAGIGSALGPAGTLVGGAAGLTVGLLTEFRNRKFEGVVPLGRVVGGMAGGFVGVTLGTVLDKLHIDITSERLRHETKGFSYRKLFKRLTDVSYTSHPTLTPQQIDCFKSKLQPGDIVITNHDKWLDLEIPEALLGIGGGWSHTAVYVGGGKVVEALWGDGVLKRPVDELLAENHHARILRPDYQPGQAEKAAAEANRHVGKGYDATFNLKDDSAFGCVELVYTTLTRAAPQLELKPHKLLGKTFLSHKVFNSSPDMEVIEDTGSSFIYNYLSKFS
;
A
#
# COMPACT_ATOMS: atom_id res chain seq x y z
N MET A 1 -10.54 14.49 -71.82
CA MET A 1 -11.92 14.02 -71.62
C MET A 1 -11.86 12.76 -70.75
N LYS A 2 -12.16 12.87 -69.45
CA LYS A 2 -12.21 11.72 -68.52
C LYS A 2 -13.68 11.41 -68.23
N ILE A 3 -14.13 10.24 -68.65
CA ILE A 3 -15.49 9.74 -68.40
C ILE A 3 -15.51 9.17 -66.99
N SER A 4 -16.30 9.77 -66.10
CA SER A 4 -16.52 9.29 -64.74
C SER A 4 -17.59 8.19 -64.75
N PRO A 5 -17.36 7.01 -64.14
CA PRO A 5 -18.37 5.96 -64.11
C PRO A 5 -19.48 6.30 -63.09
N SER A 6 -20.74 6.07 -63.50
CA SER A 6 -21.91 6.21 -62.64
C SER A 6 -21.93 5.18 -61.51
N PRO A 7 -22.44 5.52 -60.32
CA PRO A 7 -22.46 4.62 -59.18
C PRO A 7 -23.51 3.52 -59.37
N VAL A 8 -23.07 2.27 -59.15
CA VAL A 8 -23.93 1.08 -59.13
C VAL A 8 -24.71 1.06 -57.81
N ALA A 9 -26.03 1.10 -57.89
CA ALA A 9 -26.92 0.98 -56.73
C ALA A 9 -26.89 -0.45 -56.18
N LEU A 10 -26.41 -0.62 -54.94
CA LEU A 10 -26.44 -1.89 -54.25
C LEU A 10 -27.87 -2.24 -53.78
N PRO A 11 -28.27 -3.52 -53.84
CA PRO A 11 -29.60 -3.95 -53.42
C PRO A 11 -29.82 -3.73 -51.92
N ARG A 12 -30.99 -3.18 -51.57
CA ARG A 12 -31.42 -2.99 -50.17
C ARG A 12 -31.55 -4.35 -49.49
N ARG A 13 -30.69 -4.63 -48.51
CA ARG A 13 -30.83 -5.77 -47.59
C ARG A 13 -32.11 -5.60 -46.79
N SER A 14 -33.00 -6.59 -46.89
CA SER A 14 -34.18 -6.73 -46.02
C SER A 14 -33.73 -6.88 -44.56
N ALA A 15 -34.31 -6.08 -43.67
CA ALA A 15 -33.96 -6.09 -42.24
C ALA A 15 -34.41 -7.40 -41.61
N ALA A 16 -33.46 -8.16 -41.05
CA ALA A 16 -33.77 -9.35 -40.27
C ALA A 16 -34.62 -8.96 -39.03
N PRO A 17 -35.60 -9.80 -38.64
CA PRO A 17 -36.43 -9.53 -37.46
C PRO A 17 -35.55 -9.43 -36.21
N LYS A 18 -35.73 -8.34 -35.44
CA LYS A 18 -35.06 -8.15 -34.15
C LYS A 18 -35.45 -9.30 -33.22
N ALA A 19 -34.46 -10.04 -32.73
CA ALA A 19 -34.66 -11.02 -31.68
C ALA A 19 -35.32 -10.34 -30.45
N PRO A 20 -36.23 -11.02 -29.75
CA PRO A 20 -36.89 -10.47 -28.57
C PRO A 20 -35.83 -10.11 -27.52
N THR A 21 -35.77 -8.84 -27.14
CA THR A 21 -34.92 -8.35 -26.06
C THR A 21 -35.36 -9.04 -24.78
N ALA A 22 -34.52 -9.90 -24.22
CA ALA A 22 -34.78 -10.51 -22.92
C ALA A 22 -35.04 -9.40 -21.89
N ALA A 23 -36.13 -9.52 -21.13
CA ALA A 23 -36.45 -8.56 -20.08
C ALA A 23 -35.26 -8.48 -19.10
N PRO A 24 -34.85 -7.27 -18.67
CA PRO A 24 -33.77 -7.12 -17.72
C PRO A 24 -34.13 -7.89 -16.45
N VAL A 25 -33.30 -8.86 -16.09
CA VAL A 25 -33.42 -9.59 -14.83
C VAL A 25 -33.17 -8.60 -13.71
N GLU A 26 -34.19 -8.30 -12.90
CA GLU A 26 -34.00 -7.47 -11.72
C GLU A 26 -32.95 -8.13 -10.81
N PRO A 27 -31.91 -7.39 -10.39
CA PRO A 27 -30.89 -7.95 -9.52
C PRO A 27 -31.53 -8.34 -8.18
N SER A 28 -31.27 -9.58 -7.72
CA SER A 28 -31.68 -10.02 -6.38
C SER A 28 -31.22 -9.02 -5.31
N PRO A 29 -32.04 -8.71 -4.29
CA PRO A 29 -31.68 -7.76 -3.25
C PRO A 29 -30.35 -8.14 -2.59
N GLU A 30 -29.46 -7.16 -2.39
CA GLU A 30 -28.15 -7.40 -1.80
C GLU A 30 -28.33 -7.88 -0.35
N ARG A 31 -27.78 -9.06 -0.04
CA ARG A 31 -27.80 -9.58 1.33
C ARG A 31 -26.99 -8.63 2.20
N VAL A 32 -27.66 -7.98 3.15
CA VAL A 32 -27.02 -7.09 4.12
C VAL A 32 -26.27 -7.95 5.14
N PHE A 33 -24.94 -7.92 5.10
CA PHE A 33 -24.10 -8.57 6.10
C PHE A 33 -24.04 -7.74 7.39
N SER A 34 -24.05 -8.44 8.52
CA SER A 34 -23.77 -7.90 9.85
C SER A 34 -22.33 -7.38 9.97
N PRO A 35 -22.02 -6.54 10.98
CA PRO A 35 -20.67 -6.06 11.23
C PRO A 35 -19.61 -7.17 11.37
N SER A 36 -19.89 -8.25 12.11
CA SER A 36 -18.92 -9.35 12.30
C SER A 36 -18.68 -10.12 11.00
N SER A 37 -19.73 -10.35 10.20
CA SER A 37 -19.60 -10.97 8.88
C SER A 37 -18.76 -10.13 7.92
N LYS A 38 -18.92 -8.80 7.92
CA LYS A 38 -18.10 -7.88 7.12
C LYS A 38 -16.64 -7.85 7.58
N ALA A 39 -16.42 -7.81 8.89
CA ALA A 39 -15.09 -7.77 9.48
C ALA A 39 -14.32 -9.05 9.18
N LEU A 40 -14.87 -10.22 9.52
CA LEU A 40 -14.23 -11.51 9.23
C LEU A 40 -14.10 -11.79 7.74
N GLY A 41 -15.12 -11.42 6.95
CA GLY A 41 -15.06 -11.51 5.49
C GLY A 41 -13.86 -10.76 4.93
N THR A 42 -13.66 -9.49 5.32
CA THR A 42 -12.50 -8.69 4.90
C THR A 42 -11.18 -9.30 5.38
N VAL A 43 -11.10 -9.65 6.67
CA VAL A 43 -9.86 -10.16 7.28
C VAL A 43 -9.43 -11.47 6.63
N LEU A 44 -10.32 -12.45 6.52
CA LEU A 44 -9.98 -13.74 5.93
C LEU A 44 -9.80 -13.64 4.41
N ALA A 45 -10.49 -12.72 3.71
CA ALA A 45 -10.17 -12.42 2.31
C ALA A 45 -8.75 -11.89 2.17
N GLY A 46 -8.32 -11.00 3.06
CA GLY A 46 -6.96 -10.50 3.09
C GLY A 46 -5.92 -11.59 3.32
N PHE A 47 -6.10 -12.43 4.33
CA PHE A 47 -5.19 -13.56 4.58
C PHE A 47 -5.17 -14.56 3.43
N GLY A 48 -6.33 -14.91 2.88
CA GLY A 48 -6.43 -15.80 1.73
C GLY A 48 -5.75 -15.23 0.50
N ALA A 49 -5.92 -13.93 0.23
CA ALA A 49 -5.24 -13.22 -0.86
C ALA A 49 -3.72 -13.23 -0.71
N LEU A 50 -3.21 -13.01 0.50
CA LEU A 50 -1.78 -13.07 0.81
C LEU A 50 -1.24 -14.49 0.63
N ALA A 51 -1.87 -15.48 1.27
CA ALA A 51 -1.48 -16.88 1.14
C ALA A 51 -1.51 -17.36 -0.31
N GLY A 52 -2.53 -16.96 -1.07
CA GLY A 52 -2.67 -17.29 -2.48
C GLY A 52 -1.58 -16.66 -3.35
N ARG A 53 -1.14 -15.43 -3.08
CA ARG A 53 0.03 -14.85 -3.76
C ARG A 53 1.29 -15.68 -3.52
N LEU A 54 1.51 -16.08 -2.28
CA LEU A 54 2.70 -16.82 -1.84
C LEU A 54 2.67 -18.30 -2.27
N ALA A 55 1.48 -18.83 -2.55
CA ALA A 55 1.23 -20.17 -3.06
C ALA A 55 1.68 -20.36 -4.51
N VAL A 56 1.55 -19.33 -5.36
CA VAL A 56 1.81 -19.45 -6.80
C VAL A 56 3.28 -19.77 -7.10
N PRO A 57 4.27 -19.22 -6.38
CA PRO A 57 5.65 -19.67 -6.47
C PRO A 57 5.92 -21.04 -5.79
N THR A 58 5.13 -21.43 -4.79
CA THR A 58 5.35 -22.64 -3.96
C THR A 58 4.49 -23.85 -4.34
N LEU A 59 3.62 -23.73 -5.36
CA LEU A 59 2.98 -24.85 -6.05
C LEU A 59 3.98 -25.70 -6.86
N ALA A 60 5.27 -25.38 -6.79
CA ALA A 60 6.35 -26.30 -7.09
C ALA A 60 6.65 -27.31 -5.96
N THR A 61 6.21 -27.14 -4.69
CA THR A 61 6.61 -28.09 -3.64
C THR A 61 5.71 -28.39 -2.44
N SER A 62 4.66 -27.67 -2.01
CA SER A 62 3.75 -28.21 -0.95
C SER A 62 2.65 -27.26 -0.46
N PHE A 63 1.49 -27.25 -1.13
CA PHE A 63 0.29 -26.60 -0.58
C PHE A 63 -0.61 -27.53 0.26
N GLY A 64 -0.12 -28.73 0.61
CA GLY A 64 -0.90 -29.78 1.28
C GLY A 64 -0.71 -29.92 2.80
N ALA A 65 0.31 -29.31 3.43
CA ALA A 65 0.64 -29.61 4.84
C ALA A 65 0.45 -28.44 5.83
N GLY A 66 0.22 -27.20 5.37
CA GLY A 66 0.33 -25.99 6.21
C GLY A 66 -0.97 -25.44 6.83
N ILE A 67 -2.11 -26.09 6.63
CA ILE A 67 -3.38 -25.74 7.31
C ILE A 67 -3.65 -26.73 8.47
N GLY A 68 -2.94 -27.87 8.51
CA GLY A 68 -3.30 -29.04 9.29
C GLY A 68 -2.52 -29.32 10.59
N SER A 69 -1.51 -28.54 10.97
CA SER A 69 -0.77 -28.79 12.22
C SER A 69 -0.45 -27.52 13.01
N ALA A 70 -1.15 -27.35 14.14
CA ALA A 70 -0.80 -26.48 15.29
C ALA A 70 -0.88 -24.95 15.01
N LEU A 71 -1.74 -24.11 15.61
CA LEU A 71 -2.43 -24.18 16.91
C LEU A 71 -1.55 -24.77 18.03
N GLY A 72 -0.26 -24.46 18.07
CA GLY A 72 0.12 -23.26 18.78
C GLY A 72 0.92 -22.19 18.01
N PRO A 73 1.03 -20.97 18.60
CA PRO A 73 1.18 -19.71 17.85
C PRO A 73 2.57 -19.42 17.26
N ALA A 74 3.62 -20.10 17.69
CA ALA A 74 5.01 -19.69 17.39
C ALA A 74 5.64 -20.42 16.18
N GLY A 75 5.16 -21.61 15.81
CA GLY A 75 5.82 -22.47 14.81
C GLY A 75 5.64 -22.02 13.36
N THR A 76 4.52 -21.38 13.04
CA THR A 76 4.15 -20.95 11.68
C THR A 76 4.84 -19.65 11.25
N LEU A 77 5.28 -18.83 12.22
CA LEU A 77 5.83 -17.49 11.99
C LEU A 77 7.28 -17.49 11.49
N VAL A 78 8.13 -18.42 11.97
CA VAL A 78 9.58 -18.35 11.75
C VAL A 78 10.04 -19.08 10.47
N GLY A 79 9.47 -20.26 10.19
CA GLY A 79 9.80 -21.03 8.98
C GLY A 79 9.18 -20.45 7.69
N GLY A 80 7.99 -19.86 7.81
CA GLY A 80 7.32 -19.16 6.71
C GLY A 80 8.05 -17.87 6.33
N ALA A 81 8.44 -17.04 7.29
CA ALA A 81 9.05 -15.73 7.02
C ALA A 81 10.32 -15.80 6.16
N ALA A 82 11.20 -16.78 6.38
CA ALA A 82 12.46 -16.91 5.63
C ALA A 82 12.25 -17.36 4.16
N GLY A 83 11.35 -18.32 3.91
CA GLY A 83 11.01 -18.77 2.55
C GLY A 83 10.19 -17.73 1.78
N LEU A 84 9.33 -17.00 2.48
CA LEU A 84 8.55 -15.88 1.94
C LEU A 84 9.42 -14.72 1.48
N THR A 85 10.51 -14.43 2.21
CA THR A 85 11.41 -13.32 1.89
C THR A 85 12.11 -13.51 0.54
N VAL A 86 12.57 -14.72 0.24
CA VAL A 86 13.27 -15.01 -1.03
C VAL A 86 12.31 -15.01 -2.23
N GLY A 87 11.10 -15.57 -2.06
CA GLY A 87 10.06 -15.56 -3.09
C GLY A 87 9.47 -14.17 -3.39
N LEU A 88 9.18 -13.39 -2.34
CA LEU A 88 8.73 -12.00 -2.49
C LEU A 88 9.79 -11.15 -3.18
N LEU A 89 11.06 -11.19 -2.75
CA LEU A 89 12.10 -10.37 -3.35
C LEU A 89 12.39 -10.72 -4.82
N THR A 90 12.14 -11.96 -5.26
CA THR A 90 12.29 -12.36 -6.67
C THR A 90 11.10 -11.95 -7.54
N GLU A 91 9.87 -12.04 -7.02
CA GLU A 91 8.65 -11.59 -7.73
C GLU A 91 8.60 -10.05 -7.85
N PHE A 92 8.94 -9.33 -6.78
CA PHE A 92 9.00 -7.85 -6.80
C PHE A 92 10.08 -7.30 -7.73
N ARG A 93 11.21 -8.02 -7.87
CA ARG A 93 12.32 -7.62 -8.74
C ARG A 93 12.05 -7.92 -10.21
N ASN A 94 11.17 -8.88 -10.52
CA ASN A 94 10.74 -9.21 -11.87
C ASN A 94 9.29 -8.74 -12.10
N ARG A 95 9.05 -7.44 -12.24
CA ARG A 95 7.77 -6.84 -12.69
C ARG A 95 7.30 -7.30 -14.09
N LYS A 96 7.91 -8.32 -14.70
CA LYS A 96 7.46 -8.94 -15.96
C LYS A 96 6.12 -9.69 -15.87
N PHE A 97 5.46 -9.69 -14.71
CA PHE A 97 4.09 -10.20 -14.54
C PHE A 97 3.00 -9.14 -14.82
N GLU A 98 3.30 -8.12 -15.62
CA GLU A 98 2.28 -7.27 -16.23
C GLU A 98 1.35 -8.13 -17.12
N GLY A 99 0.18 -8.50 -16.61
CA GLY A 99 -0.87 -9.18 -17.36
C GLY A 99 -1.33 -10.53 -16.80
N VAL A 100 -0.61 -11.14 -15.86
CA VAL A 100 -1.15 -12.30 -15.13
C VAL A 100 -1.97 -11.75 -13.97
N VAL A 101 -3.31 -11.77 -14.12
CA VAL A 101 -4.20 -11.61 -12.97
C VAL A 101 -3.65 -12.51 -11.87
N PRO A 102 -3.35 -12.01 -10.66
CA PRO A 102 -2.78 -12.83 -9.60
C PRO A 102 -3.84 -13.84 -9.16
N LEU A 103 -3.96 -14.94 -9.90
CA LEU A 103 -5.01 -15.94 -9.76
C LEU A 103 -5.00 -16.49 -8.34
N GLY A 104 -3.80 -16.64 -7.75
CA GLY A 104 -3.63 -16.94 -6.33
C GLY A 104 -4.31 -15.93 -5.40
N ARG A 105 -4.08 -14.62 -5.60
CA ARG A 105 -4.76 -13.54 -4.85
C ARG A 105 -6.28 -13.67 -4.95
N VAL A 106 -6.79 -13.89 -6.17
CA VAL A 106 -8.24 -13.98 -6.42
C VAL A 106 -8.84 -15.23 -5.78
N VAL A 107 -8.29 -16.41 -6.06
CA VAL A 107 -8.78 -17.69 -5.54
C VAL A 107 -8.69 -17.71 -4.02
N GLY A 108 -7.52 -17.38 -3.48
CA GLY A 108 -7.30 -17.34 -2.04
C GLY A 108 -8.18 -16.31 -1.36
N GLY A 109 -8.29 -15.10 -1.91
CA GLY A 109 -9.12 -14.03 -1.35
C GLY A 109 -10.62 -14.34 -1.38
N MET A 110 -11.12 -14.94 -2.46
CA MET A 110 -12.53 -15.35 -2.56
C MET A 110 -12.86 -16.48 -1.59
N ALA A 111 -11.97 -17.47 -1.45
CA ALA A 111 -12.12 -18.58 -0.50
C ALA A 111 -12.09 -18.07 0.95
N GLY A 112 -11.09 -17.25 1.29
CA GLY A 112 -10.96 -16.63 2.61
C GLY A 112 -12.18 -15.75 2.95
N GLY A 113 -12.63 -14.92 2.01
CA GLY A 113 -13.82 -14.08 2.20
C GLY A 113 -15.09 -14.88 2.46
N PHE A 114 -15.27 -16.01 1.77
CA PHE A 114 -16.42 -16.90 1.98
C PHE A 114 -16.42 -17.54 3.37
N VAL A 115 -15.27 -18.08 3.78
CA VAL A 115 -15.08 -18.63 5.14
C VAL A 115 -15.34 -17.55 6.18
N GLY A 116 -14.83 -16.34 5.97
CA GLY A 116 -14.98 -15.22 6.90
C GLY A 116 -16.42 -14.79 7.10
N VAL A 117 -17.18 -14.63 6.02
CA VAL A 117 -18.62 -14.30 6.06
C VAL A 117 -19.40 -15.39 6.80
N THR A 118 -19.09 -16.67 6.52
CA THR A 118 -19.78 -17.81 7.15
C THR A 118 -19.53 -17.84 8.65
N LEU A 119 -18.28 -17.71 9.08
CA LEU A 119 -17.92 -17.68 10.50
C LEU A 119 -18.51 -16.46 11.21
N GLY A 120 -18.48 -15.28 10.59
CA GLY A 120 -19.09 -14.08 11.18
C GLY A 120 -20.58 -14.23 11.39
N THR A 121 -21.30 -14.84 10.45
CA THR A 121 -22.74 -15.13 10.60
C THR A 121 -23.01 -16.09 11.78
N VAL A 122 -22.12 -17.05 12.03
CA VAL A 122 -22.22 -17.95 13.19
C VAL A 122 -21.99 -17.19 14.49
N LEU A 123 -20.93 -16.36 14.56
CA LEU A 123 -20.63 -15.56 15.76
C LEU A 123 -21.76 -14.59 16.11
N ASP A 124 -22.37 -13.95 15.11
CA ASP A 124 -23.50 -13.03 15.33
C ASP A 124 -24.73 -13.76 15.90
N LYS A 125 -25.01 -14.99 15.44
CA LYS A 125 -26.08 -15.83 16.02
C LYS A 125 -25.78 -16.24 17.47
N LEU A 126 -24.51 -16.29 17.85
CA LEU A 126 -24.06 -16.56 19.21
C LEU A 126 -23.89 -15.28 20.05
N HIS A 127 -24.19 -14.10 19.49
CA HIS A 127 -23.96 -12.80 20.13
C HIS A 127 -22.51 -12.56 20.57
N ILE A 128 -21.53 -13.13 19.85
CA ILE A 128 -20.10 -12.93 20.12
C ILE A 128 -19.59 -11.82 19.21
N ASP A 129 -19.37 -10.63 19.77
CA ASP A 129 -18.78 -9.51 19.06
C ASP A 129 -17.24 -9.55 19.17
N ILE A 130 -16.58 -9.75 18.03
CA ILE A 130 -15.12 -9.79 17.93
C ILE A 130 -14.55 -8.53 17.25
N THR A 131 -15.38 -7.51 17.02
CA THR A 131 -15.02 -6.37 16.18
C THR A 131 -14.76 -5.12 17.02
N SER A 132 -13.60 -4.51 16.83
CA SER A 132 -13.35 -3.15 17.35
C SER A 132 -14.09 -2.11 16.50
N GLU A 133 -14.37 -0.93 17.06
CA GLU A 133 -14.97 0.18 16.30
C GLU A 133 -14.16 0.52 15.05
N ARG A 134 -12.83 0.54 15.18
CA ARG A 134 -11.93 0.77 14.04
C ARG A 134 -12.08 -0.31 12.97
N LEU A 135 -12.12 -1.58 13.34
CA LEU A 135 -12.31 -2.67 12.37
C LEU A 135 -13.68 -2.59 11.69
N ARG A 136 -14.74 -2.21 12.42
CA ARG A 136 -16.07 -1.98 11.82
C ARG A 136 -16.03 -0.84 10.82
N HIS A 137 -15.36 0.26 11.15
CA HIS A 137 -15.19 1.39 10.26
C HIS A 137 -14.46 0.97 8.98
N GLU A 138 -13.33 0.27 9.11
CA GLU A 138 -12.53 -0.12 7.95
C GLU A 138 -13.23 -1.14 7.06
N THR A 139 -14.08 -1.99 7.62
CA THR A 139 -14.75 -3.08 6.87
C THR A 139 -16.19 -2.76 6.45
N LYS A 140 -16.65 -1.53 6.68
CA LYS A 140 -18.05 -1.13 6.45
C LYS A 140 -18.51 -1.34 5.00
N GLY A 141 -17.59 -1.19 4.03
CA GLY A 141 -17.85 -1.30 2.60
C GLY A 141 -17.79 -2.73 2.05
N PHE A 142 -17.39 -3.71 2.87
CA PHE A 142 -17.18 -5.08 2.42
C PHE A 142 -18.45 -5.65 1.77
N SER A 143 -18.29 -6.17 0.56
CA SER A 143 -19.33 -6.87 -0.19
C SER A 143 -18.68 -8.01 -0.97
N TYR A 144 -19.16 -9.24 -0.73
CA TYR A 144 -18.66 -10.42 -1.42
C TYR A 144 -18.79 -10.31 -2.95
N ARG A 145 -19.83 -9.63 -3.43
CA ARG A 145 -20.03 -9.35 -4.86
C ARG A 145 -18.96 -8.43 -5.43
N LYS A 146 -18.55 -7.41 -4.67
CA LYS A 146 -17.49 -6.46 -5.06
C LYS A 146 -16.09 -7.04 -4.88
N LEU A 147 -15.94 -8.04 -4.01
CA LEU A 147 -14.66 -8.63 -3.63
C LEU A 147 -13.86 -9.13 -4.84
N PHE A 148 -14.50 -9.82 -5.80
CA PHE A 148 -13.79 -10.28 -7.00
C PHE A 148 -13.12 -9.13 -7.77
N LYS A 149 -13.86 -8.03 -8.02
CA LYS A 149 -13.32 -6.84 -8.69
C LYS A 149 -12.16 -6.22 -7.91
N ARG A 150 -12.26 -6.17 -6.57
CA ARG A 150 -11.22 -5.65 -5.68
C ARG A 150 -9.98 -6.55 -5.62
N LEU A 151 -10.17 -7.87 -5.73
CA LEU A 151 -9.06 -8.82 -5.78
C LEU A 151 -8.29 -8.73 -7.09
N THR A 152 -8.96 -8.44 -8.20
CA THR A 152 -8.33 -8.23 -9.50
C THR A 152 -7.64 -6.86 -9.63
N ASP A 153 -8.10 -5.84 -8.90
CA ASP A 153 -7.49 -4.52 -8.87
C ASP A 153 -6.54 -4.38 -7.67
N VAL A 154 -5.25 -4.63 -7.88
CA VAL A 154 -4.22 -4.53 -6.84
C VAL A 154 -4.05 -3.10 -6.29
N SER A 155 -4.45 -2.10 -7.08
CA SER A 155 -4.37 -0.69 -6.73
C SER A 155 -5.59 -0.20 -5.95
N TYR A 156 -6.71 -0.95 -5.94
CA TYR A 156 -7.90 -0.57 -5.20
C TYR A 156 -7.59 -0.28 -3.73
N THR A 157 -8.28 0.68 -3.12
CA THR A 157 -8.30 0.95 -1.67
C THR A 157 -9.63 1.63 -1.35
N SER A 158 -10.20 1.34 -0.19
CA SER A 158 -11.40 2.02 0.32
C SER A 158 -11.10 3.30 1.09
N HIS A 159 -9.83 3.57 1.41
CA HIS A 159 -9.47 4.81 2.08
C HIS A 159 -9.56 5.98 1.09
N PRO A 160 -10.10 7.15 1.52
CA PRO A 160 -10.01 8.36 0.73
C PRO A 160 -8.59 8.94 0.78
N THR A 161 -8.23 9.75 -0.20
CA THR A 161 -7.07 10.65 -0.10
C THR A 161 -7.33 11.76 0.90
N LEU A 162 -6.27 12.44 1.33
CA LEU A 162 -6.40 13.59 2.24
C LEU A 162 -7.26 14.70 1.63
N THR A 163 -8.17 15.22 2.43
CA THR A 163 -9.03 16.36 2.06
C THR A 163 -8.25 17.68 2.11
N PRO A 164 -8.69 18.73 1.39
CA PRO A 164 -8.05 20.04 1.45
C PRO A 164 -7.93 20.60 2.88
N GLN A 165 -8.95 20.37 3.72
CA GLN A 165 -8.94 20.81 5.12
C GLN A 165 -7.86 20.10 5.95
N GLN A 166 -7.66 18.79 5.72
CA GLN A 166 -6.59 18.04 6.38
C GLN A 166 -5.22 18.52 5.88
N ILE A 167 -5.08 18.78 4.58
CA ILE A 167 -3.85 19.32 3.98
C ILE A 167 -3.51 20.68 4.58
N ASP A 168 -4.47 21.60 4.68
CA ASP A 168 -4.27 22.92 5.29
C ASP A 168 -3.89 22.82 6.77
N CYS A 169 -4.54 21.90 7.51
CA CYS A 169 -4.18 21.61 8.90
C CYS A 169 -2.72 21.15 9.00
N PHE A 170 -2.31 20.18 8.18
CA PHE A 170 -0.91 19.71 8.11
C PHE A 170 0.07 20.84 7.81
N LYS A 171 -0.21 21.63 6.77
CA LYS A 171 0.67 22.72 6.33
C LYS A 171 0.89 23.77 7.40
N SER A 172 -0.15 24.09 8.17
CA SER A 172 -0.07 25.08 9.23
C SER A 172 0.91 24.70 10.36
N LYS A 173 1.27 23.42 10.47
CA LYS A 173 2.14 22.87 11.52
C LYS A 173 3.58 22.62 11.08
N LEU A 174 3.84 22.62 9.76
CA LEU A 174 5.13 22.30 9.17
C LEU A 174 6.17 23.40 9.44
N GLN A 175 7.38 22.97 9.80
CA GLN A 175 8.58 23.79 9.95
C GLN A 175 9.73 23.23 9.10
N PRO A 176 10.60 24.08 8.51
CA PRO A 176 11.76 23.59 7.76
C PRO A 176 12.57 22.58 8.57
N GLY A 177 12.94 21.45 7.95
CA GLY A 177 13.62 20.33 8.61
C GLY A 177 12.67 19.25 9.12
N ASP A 178 11.36 19.48 9.19
CA ASP A 178 10.38 18.43 9.48
C ASP A 178 10.43 17.33 8.41
N ILE A 179 10.21 16.09 8.84
CA ILE A 179 10.07 14.93 7.96
C ILE A 179 8.59 14.68 7.73
N VAL A 180 8.19 14.63 6.47
CA VAL A 180 6.84 14.26 6.07
C VAL A 180 6.86 12.81 5.63
N ILE A 181 6.18 11.94 6.37
CA ILE A 181 6.01 10.54 6.02
C ILE A 181 4.58 10.32 5.54
N THR A 182 4.42 9.58 4.45
CA THR A 182 3.14 9.39 3.79
C THR A 182 2.89 7.94 3.45
N ASN A 183 1.61 7.60 3.32
CA ASN A 183 1.18 6.31 2.81
C ASN A 183 0.27 6.50 1.61
N HIS A 184 0.65 5.84 0.52
CA HIS A 184 -0.18 5.66 -0.65
C HIS A 184 -0.66 4.20 -0.71
N ASP A 185 -1.85 3.93 -0.18
CA ASP A 185 -2.37 2.56 -0.06
C ASP A 185 -2.42 1.79 -1.39
N LYS A 186 -2.46 2.48 -2.54
CA LYS A 186 -2.39 1.85 -3.86
C LYS A 186 -1.10 1.03 -4.07
N TRP A 187 -0.01 1.37 -3.38
CA TRP A 187 1.32 0.77 -3.51
C TRP A 187 1.74 -0.11 -2.32
N LEU A 188 0.77 -0.55 -1.52
CA LEU A 188 0.96 -1.40 -0.33
C LEU A 188 1.77 -2.68 -0.57
N ASP A 189 1.85 -3.14 -1.82
CA ASP A 189 2.64 -4.31 -2.18
C ASP A 189 4.11 -4.19 -1.71
N LEU A 190 4.70 -2.99 -1.73
CA LEU A 190 6.05 -2.75 -1.20
C LEU A 190 6.15 -2.89 0.34
N GLU A 191 5.04 -2.69 1.05
CA GLU A 191 4.99 -2.77 2.52
C GLU A 191 4.80 -4.19 3.04
N ILE A 192 4.29 -5.11 2.21
CA ILE A 192 4.05 -6.51 2.61
C ILE A 192 5.36 -7.19 3.07
N PRO A 193 6.47 -7.12 2.32
CA PRO A 193 7.75 -7.66 2.79
C PRO A 193 8.23 -7.01 4.09
N GLU A 194 8.10 -5.68 4.23
CA GLU A 194 8.51 -4.97 5.45
C GLU A 194 7.73 -5.44 6.68
N ALA A 195 6.42 -5.60 6.52
CA ALA A 195 5.52 -6.06 7.58
C ALA A 195 5.82 -7.51 7.98
N LEU A 196 6.02 -8.42 7.00
CA LEU A 196 6.35 -9.82 7.26
C LEU A 196 7.72 -10.00 7.92
N LEU A 197 8.67 -9.11 7.63
CA LEU A 197 10.00 -9.10 8.24
C LEU A 197 10.03 -8.38 9.60
N GLY A 198 8.92 -7.77 10.04
CA GLY A 198 8.85 -7.00 11.30
C GLY A 198 9.70 -5.73 11.31
N ILE A 199 10.20 -5.31 10.14
CA ILE A 199 11.07 -4.14 9.99
C ILE A 199 10.30 -2.88 9.64
N GLY A 200 8.98 -2.94 9.50
CA GLY A 200 8.18 -1.76 9.14
C GLY A 200 6.79 -2.12 8.65
N GLY A 201 6.20 -1.21 7.87
CA GLY A 201 4.83 -1.29 7.37
C GLY A 201 3.95 -0.14 7.86
N GLY A 202 2.97 0.23 7.03
CA GLY A 202 2.04 1.33 7.27
C GLY A 202 2.50 2.65 6.66
N TRP A 203 3.68 2.73 6.07
CA TRP A 203 4.17 3.96 5.43
C TRP A 203 4.97 3.57 4.19
N SER A 204 4.78 4.33 3.11
CA SER A 204 5.33 3.99 1.80
C SER A 204 6.33 5.01 1.28
N HIS A 205 6.35 6.23 1.82
CA HIS A 205 7.21 7.29 1.33
C HIS A 205 7.60 8.32 2.39
N THR A 206 8.78 8.93 2.24
CA THR A 206 9.27 10.03 3.09
C THR A 206 9.85 11.19 2.28
N ALA A 207 9.70 12.39 2.81
CA ALA A 207 10.24 13.64 2.27
C ALA A 207 10.73 14.57 3.39
N VAL A 208 11.59 15.53 3.05
CA VAL A 208 12.03 16.60 3.96
C VAL A 208 11.30 17.89 3.60
N TYR A 209 10.59 18.51 4.54
CA TYR A 209 10.02 19.83 4.33
C TYR A 209 11.12 20.90 4.40
N VAL A 210 11.25 21.71 3.35
CA VAL A 210 12.35 22.68 3.21
C VAL A 210 11.90 24.14 3.34
N GLY A 211 10.67 24.36 3.81
CA GLY A 211 10.05 25.68 3.89
C GLY A 211 9.40 26.14 2.60
N GLY A 212 8.71 27.28 2.67
CA GLY A 212 8.05 27.90 1.50
C GLY A 212 7.00 27.01 0.83
N GLY A 213 6.34 26.13 1.59
CA GLY A 213 5.34 25.21 1.06
C GLY A 213 5.90 24.09 0.19
N LYS A 214 7.20 23.74 0.32
CA LYS A 214 7.88 22.75 -0.52
C LYS A 214 8.53 21.64 0.28
N VAL A 215 8.59 20.47 -0.33
CA VAL A 215 9.34 19.31 0.14
C VAL A 215 10.43 18.93 -0.85
N VAL A 216 11.48 18.27 -0.37
CA VAL A 216 12.46 17.55 -1.17
C VAL A 216 12.29 16.06 -0.91
N GLU A 217 12.16 15.28 -1.97
CA GLU A 217 11.90 13.84 -1.92
C GLU A 217 12.57 13.13 -3.10
N ALA A 218 12.69 11.80 -3.00
CA ALA A 218 13.15 10.97 -4.11
C ALA A 218 11.99 10.14 -4.67
N LEU A 219 11.63 10.35 -5.93
CA LEU A 219 10.57 9.60 -6.62
C LEU A 219 11.15 8.64 -7.65
N TRP A 220 10.51 7.47 -7.77
CA TRP A 220 10.87 6.50 -8.79
C TRP A 220 10.69 7.10 -10.19
N GLY A 221 11.76 7.12 -10.99
CA GLY A 221 11.74 7.65 -12.36
C GLY A 221 12.20 9.11 -12.46
N ASP A 222 11.91 9.94 -11.47
CA ASP A 222 12.27 11.37 -11.47
C ASP A 222 13.53 11.68 -10.65
N GLY A 223 13.93 10.79 -9.74
CA GLY A 223 15.05 11.02 -8.84
C GLY A 223 14.69 11.99 -7.71
N VAL A 224 15.69 12.71 -7.21
CA VAL A 224 15.53 13.68 -6.13
C VAL A 224 15.06 15.01 -6.69
N LEU A 225 13.88 15.45 -6.28
CA LEU A 225 13.27 16.69 -6.75
C LEU A 225 12.67 17.51 -5.61
N LYS A 226 12.34 18.76 -5.92
CA LYS A 226 11.65 19.67 -5.00
C LYS A 226 10.29 20.03 -5.58
N ARG A 227 9.23 19.81 -4.83
CA ARG A 227 7.86 20.11 -5.26
C ARG A 227 6.98 20.68 -4.15
N PRO A 228 5.80 21.25 -4.48
CA PRO A 228 4.85 21.70 -3.47
C PRO A 228 4.43 20.57 -2.54
N VAL A 229 4.35 20.86 -1.24
CA VAL A 229 3.91 19.87 -0.23
C VAL A 229 2.44 19.46 -0.45
N ASP A 230 1.64 20.33 -1.07
CA ASP A 230 0.24 20.09 -1.38
C ASP A 230 0.08 18.90 -2.34
N GLU A 231 0.96 18.78 -3.33
CA GLU A 231 0.94 17.67 -4.28
C GLU A 231 1.26 16.36 -3.57
N LEU A 232 2.30 16.34 -2.72
CA LEU A 232 2.65 15.18 -1.90
C LEU A 232 1.47 14.75 -1.02
N LEU A 233 0.84 15.67 -0.32
CA LEU A 233 -0.26 15.34 0.59
C LEU A 233 -1.54 14.91 -0.16
N ALA A 234 -1.87 15.56 -1.28
CA ALA A 234 -3.09 15.27 -2.04
C ALA A 234 -3.08 13.90 -2.73
N GLU A 235 -1.90 13.38 -3.07
CA GLU A 235 -1.72 12.05 -3.68
C GLU A 235 -1.86 10.91 -2.67
N ASN A 236 -1.76 11.21 -1.38
CA ASN A 236 -1.63 10.20 -0.32
C ASN A 236 -2.93 10.04 0.49
N HIS A 237 -3.05 8.87 1.11
CA HIS A 237 -4.19 8.48 1.95
C HIS A 237 -3.93 8.84 3.41
N HIS A 238 -2.67 8.72 3.81
CA HIS A 238 -2.22 9.07 5.15
C HIS A 238 -0.96 9.91 5.10
N ALA A 239 -0.80 10.78 6.09
CA ALA A 239 0.40 11.55 6.32
C ALA A 239 0.70 11.65 7.81
N ARG A 240 1.96 11.91 8.13
CA ARG A 240 2.43 12.26 9.47
C ARG A 240 3.61 13.22 9.36
N ILE A 241 3.67 14.15 10.31
CA ILE A 241 4.79 15.09 10.48
C ILE A 241 5.62 14.58 11.65
N LEU A 242 6.89 14.31 11.39
CA LEU A 242 7.89 14.00 12.40
C LEU A 242 8.85 15.19 12.50
N ARG A 243 9.03 15.70 13.72
CA ARG A 243 10.01 16.75 14.02
C ARG A 243 11.17 16.15 14.79
N PRO A 244 12.37 16.10 14.20
CA PRO A 244 13.56 15.67 14.92
C PRO A 244 13.92 16.62 16.08
N ASP A 245 14.51 16.09 17.15
CA ASP A 245 15.06 16.88 18.26
C ASP A 245 16.35 17.60 17.84
N TYR A 246 16.16 18.70 17.11
CA TYR A 246 17.23 19.50 16.54
C TYR A 246 17.90 20.39 17.59
N GLN A 247 19.24 20.41 17.59
CA GLN A 247 19.99 21.49 18.20
C GLN A 247 19.81 22.79 17.39
N PRO A 248 20.05 23.97 18.00
CA PRO A 248 19.91 25.25 17.30
C PRO A 248 20.62 25.29 15.94
N GLY A 249 19.88 25.66 14.88
CA GLY A 249 20.39 25.76 13.51
C GLY A 249 20.41 24.46 12.70
N GLN A 250 20.12 23.31 13.31
CA GLN A 250 20.17 22.03 12.60
C GLN A 250 18.94 21.77 11.71
N ALA A 251 17.78 22.34 12.06
CA ALA A 251 16.58 22.25 11.24
C ALA A 251 16.80 22.92 9.87
N GLU A 252 17.39 24.12 9.87
CA GLU A 252 17.79 24.84 8.66
C GLU A 252 18.88 24.10 7.91
N LYS A 253 19.85 23.52 8.62
CA LYS A 253 20.89 22.68 8.02
C LYS A 253 20.32 21.43 7.36
N ALA A 254 19.31 20.79 7.93
CA ALA A 254 18.63 19.63 7.34
C ALA A 254 17.89 20.02 6.06
N ALA A 255 17.14 21.13 6.09
CA ALA A 255 16.50 21.67 4.90
C ALA A 255 17.52 22.03 3.81
N ALA A 256 18.63 22.67 4.18
CA ALA A 256 19.70 23.02 3.26
C ALA A 256 20.40 21.78 2.69
N GLU A 257 20.69 20.77 3.51
CA GLU A 257 21.32 19.52 3.06
C GLU A 257 20.41 18.78 2.08
N ALA A 258 19.12 18.60 2.38
CA ALA A 258 18.16 17.99 1.46
C ALA A 258 18.17 18.69 0.08
N ASN A 259 18.19 20.03 0.07
CA ASN A 259 18.25 20.80 -1.17
C ASN A 259 19.48 20.53 -2.04
N ARG A 260 20.62 20.11 -1.45
CA ARG A 260 21.84 19.78 -2.20
C ARG A 260 21.74 18.48 -2.99
N HIS A 261 20.76 17.64 -2.67
CA HIS A 261 20.52 16.39 -3.37
C HIS A 261 19.59 16.54 -4.58
N VAL A 262 18.91 17.69 -4.75
CA VAL A 262 18.01 17.93 -5.88
C VAL A 262 18.74 17.76 -7.22
N GLY A 263 18.15 17.00 -8.13
CA GLY A 263 18.70 16.66 -9.45
C GLY A 263 19.45 15.33 -9.51
N LYS A 264 19.67 14.66 -8.37
CA LYS A 264 20.28 13.32 -8.33
C LYS A 264 19.30 12.23 -8.74
N GLY A 265 19.81 11.07 -9.16
CA GLY A 265 18.98 9.95 -9.61
C GLY A 265 18.20 9.25 -8.48
N TYR A 266 17.30 8.35 -8.85
CA TYR A 266 16.63 7.46 -7.90
C TYR A 266 17.43 6.17 -7.72
N ASP A 267 17.68 5.76 -6.47
CA ASP A 267 18.35 4.50 -6.18
C ASP A 267 17.34 3.39 -5.85
N ALA A 268 17.09 2.50 -6.81
CA ALA A 268 16.23 1.33 -6.63
C ALA A 268 16.91 0.21 -5.81
N THR A 269 18.21 0.32 -5.53
CA THR A 269 19.00 -0.67 -4.78
C THR A 269 19.29 -0.27 -3.33
N PHE A 270 19.00 0.98 -2.96
CA PHE A 270 19.17 1.54 -1.60
C PHE A 270 20.60 1.38 -1.06
N ASN A 271 21.59 1.73 -1.88
CA ASN A 271 23.01 1.64 -1.59
C ASN A 271 23.53 2.86 -0.81
N LEU A 272 23.46 2.75 0.52
CA LEU A 272 23.91 3.77 1.49
C LEU A 272 25.38 4.25 1.37
N LYS A 273 26.18 3.67 0.46
CA LYS A 273 27.57 4.05 0.21
C LYS A 273 27.73 4.98 -0.99
N ASP A 274 26.67 5.19 -1.77
CA ASP A 274 26.70 5.97 -3.00
C ASP A 274 25.71 7.13 -2.93
N ASP A 275 26.23 8.35 -2.91
CA ASP A 275 25.42 9.57 -2.89
C ASP A 275 25.06 10.09 -4.29
N SER A 276 25.25 9.32 -5.36
CA SER A 276 24.90 9.74 -6.73
C SER A 276 23.41 9.60 -7.02
N ALA A 277 22.71 8.74 -6.28
CA ALA A 277 21.27 8.51 -6.36
C ALA A 277 20.72 8.22 -4.96
N PHE A 278 19.42 8.38 -4.76
CA PHE A 278 18.79 8.17 -3.46
C PHE A 278 17.44 7.45 -3.58
N GLY A 279 17.19 6.51 -2.69
CA GLY A 279 15.82 6.13 -2.32
C GLY A 279 15.18 7.18 -1.40
N CYS A 280 13.85 7.18 -1.25
CA CYS A 280 13.16 8.19 -0.43
C CYS A 280 13.55 8.15 1.05
N VAL A 281 13.62 6.96 1.66
CA VAL A 281 14.05 6.76 3.05
C VAL A 281 15.54 7.07 3.21
N GLU A 282 16.36 6.71 2.23
CA GLU A 282 17.79 6.96 2.20
C GLU A 282 18.11 8.46 2.14
N LEU A 283 17.41 9.22 1.31
CA LEU A 283 17.53 10.67 1.22
C LEU A 283 17.34 11.33 2.60
N VAL A 284 16.27 10.95 3.31
CA VAL A 284 15.97 11.50 4.63
C VAL A 284 17.01 11.04 5.65
N TYR A 285 17.38 9.76 5.65
CA TYR A 285 18.39 9.22 6.55
C TYR A 285 19.73 9.95 6.40
N THR A 286 20.24 10.05 5.17
CA THR A 286 21.50 10.75 4.87
C THR A 286 21.43 12.24 5.22
N THR A 287 20.31 12.90 4.92
CA THR A 287 20.08 14.30 5.31
C THR A 287 20.23 14.49 6.81
N LEU A 288 19.52 13.67 7.60
CA LEU A 288 19.51 13.77 9.06
C LEU A 288 20.87 13.42 9.67
N THR A 289 21.52 12.34 9.23
CA THR A 289 22.85 11.94 9.74
C THR A 289 23.91 13.03 9.50
N ARG A 290 23.79 13.84 8.45
CA ARG A 290 24.72 14.95 8.18
C ARG A 290 24.35 16.24 8.90
N ALA A 291 23.07 16.55 8.94
CA ALA A 291 22.58 17.78 9.54
C ALA A 291 22.60 17.72 11.07
N ALA A 292 22.13 16.61 11.63
CA ALA A 292 21.90 16.37 13.04
C ALA A 292 22.44 14.98 13.45
N PRO A 293 23.78 14.80 13.49
CA PRO A 293 24.43 13.50 13.75
C PRO A 293 24.17 12.95 15.15
N GLN A 294 23.64 13.76 16.08
CA GLN A 294 23.28 13.30 17.42
C GLN A 294 22.00 12.47 17.48
N LEU A 295 21.17 12.52 16.43
CA LEU A 295 19.91 11.77 16.38
C LEU A 295 20.20 10.25 16.33
N GLU A 296 19.55 9.50 17.20
CA GLU A 296 19.61 8.05 17.28
C GLU A 296 18.70 7.41 16.23
N LEU A 297 19.23 7.33 15.00
CA LEU A 297 18.60 6.61 13.89
C LEU A 297 19.20 5.21 13.80
N LYS A 298 18.36 4.18 13.96
CA LYS A 298 18.78 2.76 13.98
C LYS A 298 18.35 2.00 12.72
N PRO A 299 19.19 1.94 11.66
CA PRO A 299 18.95 1.06 10.53
C PRO A 299 18.76 -0.40 10.96
N HIS A 300 17.93 -1.13 10.23
CA HIS A 300 17.74 -2.55 10.46
C HIS A 300 18.90 -3.35 9.84
N LYS A 301 19.27 -4.47 10.45
CA LYS A 301 20.21 -5.43 9.87
C LYS A 301 19.48 -6.73 9.58
N LEU A 302 19.47 -7.15 8.32
CA LEU A 302 18.92 -8.42 7.89
C LEU A 302 19.99 -9.19 7.12
N LEU A 303 20.37 -10.38 7.62
CA LEU A 303 21.40 -11.23 7.03
C LEU A 303 22.73 -10.48 6.78
N GLY A 304 23.14 -9.62 7.72
CA GLY A 304 24.37 -8.82 7.63
C GLY A 304 24.29 -7.61 6.69
N LYS A 305 23.18 -7.41 5.98
CA LYS A 305 22.93 -6.22 5.15
C LYS A 305 22.13 -5.19 5.94
N THR A 306 22.50 -3.93 5.79
CA THR A 306 21.73 -2.80 6.31
C THR A 306 20.51 -2.59 5.44
N PHE A 307 19.34 -2.44 6.08
CA PHE A 307 18.08 -2.10 5.43
C PHE A 307 17.51 -0.86 6.12
N LEU A 308 17.12 0.12 5.32
CA LEU A 308 16.38 1.28 5.80
C LEU A 308 14.90 1.08 5.49
N SER A 309 14.07 1.27 6.50
CA SER A 309 12.63 1.38 6.35
C SER A 309 12.18 2.66 7.04
N HIS A 310 10.94 3.04 6.75
CA HIS A 310 10.23 4.12 7.43
C HIS A 310 10.20 4.01 8.97
N LYS A 311 10.36 2.80 9.50
CA LYS A 311 10.41 2.52 10.93
C LYS A 311 11.59 3.24 11.60
N VAL A 312 12.70 3.45 10.89
CA VAL A 312 13.90 4.12 11.45
C VAL A 312 13.56 5.50 12.02
N PHE A 313 12.61 6.21 11.41
CA PHE A 313 12.12 7.51 11.89
C PHE A 313 10.98 7.33 12.89
N ASN A 314 9.98 6.50 12.58
CA ASN A 314 8.79 6.33 13.42
C ASN A 314 9.05 5.71 14.80
N SER A 315 10.16 4.99 14.98
CA SER A 315 10.54 4.40 16.27
C SER A 315 11.73 5.08 16.94
N SER A 316 12.27 6.15 16.35
CA SER A 316 13.35 6.90 16.97
C SER A 316 12.80 7.69 18.16
N PRO A 317 13.47 7.67 19.34
CA PRO A 317 13.06 8.49 20.48
C PRO A 317 13.28 9.98 20.22
N ASP A 318 14.12 10.34 19.25
CA ASP A 318 14.47 11.73 18.93
C ASP A 318 13.55 12.33 17.86
N MET A 319 12.35 11.76 17.71
CA MET A 319 11.33 12.20 16.75
C MET A 319 10.03 12.50 17.48
N GLU A 320 9.63 13.76 17.49
CA GLU A 320 8.33 14.18 17.98
C GLU A 320 7.28 14.02 16.86
N VAL A 321 6.12 13.42 17.18
CA VAL A 321 4.98 13.38 16.25
C VAL A 321 4.16 14.65 16.41
N ILE A 322 4.16 15.51 15.39
CA ILE A 322 3.45 16.80 15.42
C ILE A 322 2.01 16.67 14.94
N GLU A 323 1.78 15.82 13.94
CA GLU A 323 0.47 15.55 13.36
C GLU A 323 0.48 14.15 12.71
N ASP A 324 -0.65 13.44 12.77
CA ASP A 324 -0.76 12.07 12.28
C ASP A 324 -2.20 11.72 11.88
N THR A 325 -2.40 11.30 10.63
CA THR A 325 -3.71 10.81 10.17
C THR A 325 -3.97 9.35 10.51
N GLY A 326 -3.00 8.65 11.11
CA GLY A 326 -3.20 7.34 11.72
C GLY A 326 -3.02 6.14 10.80
N SER A 327 -1.96 6.13 9.98
CA SER A 327 -1.66 5.02 9.08
C SER A 327 -1.31 3.72 9.83
N SER A 328 -1.72 2.58 9.26
CA SER A 328 -1.44 1.27 9.85
C SER A 328 -1.47 0.19 8.79
N PHE A 329 -0.40 -0.61 8.71
CA PHE A 329 -0.29 -1.68 7.72
C PHE A 329 -1.53 -2.57 7.65
N ILE A 330 -2.04 -3.03 8.80
CA ILE A 330 -3.18 -3.96 8.81
C ILE A 330 -4.44 -3.31 8.25
N TYR A 331 -4.72 -2.06 8.61
CA TYR A 331 -5.91 -1.36 8.13
C TYR A 331 -5.78 -0.94 6.67
N ASN A 332 -4.59 -0.49 6.26
CA ASN A 332 -4.24 -0.22 4.86
C ASN A 332 -4.34 -1.49 4.00
N TYR A 333 -4.01 -2.66 4.56
CA TYR A 333 -4.19 -3.94 3.88
C TYR A 333 -5.66 -4.33 3.78
N LEU A 334 -6.43 -4.16 4.85
CA LEU A 334 -7.86 -4.50 4.84
C LEU A 334 -8.68 -3.61 3.92
N SER A 335 -8.28 -2.35 3.72
CA SER A 335 -8.93 -1.42 2.79
C SER A 335 -8.89 -1.92 1.33
N LYS A 336 -8.01 -2.86 1.00
CA LYS A 336 -7.96 -3.55 -0.29
C LYS A 336 -9.15 -4.47 -0.56
N PHE A 337 -9.91 -4.83 0.47
CA PHE A 337 -10.99 -5.81 0.37
C PHE A 337 -12.35 -5.23 0.79
N SER A 338 -12.34 -4.12 1.54
CA SER A 338 -13.51 -3.36 2.02
C SER A 338 -14.11 -2.42 0.98
#